data_AF-A0A2Z5UBE2-F1
#
_entry.id   AF-A0A2Z5UBE2-F1
#
_cell.length_a   1.000
_cell.length_b   1.000
_cell.length_c   1.000
_cell.angle_alpha   90.00
_cell.angle_beta   90.00
_cell.angle_gamma   90.00
#
_symmetry.space_group_name_H-M   'P 1'
#
loop_
_entity.id
_entity.type
_entity.pdbx_description
1 polymer ?
#
loop_
_entity_poly.entity_id
_entity_poly.type
_entity_poly.pdbx_seq_one_letter_code
_entity_poly.pdbx_strand_id
1 'polypeptide(L)'
;MNSRAKPATPPVGKAQVTAPAKPASAAARADAATDADAPARTRTNNYFRKKRTPLARDDAKRQGDISQLAFLTMGGRDAAVEFLNSENAALGGRPLALATASAEGFEQVAAAIRAMAPGATPS
;
A
#
# COMPACT_ATOMS: atom_id res chain seq x y z
N MET A 1 -17.98 -16.71 -45.06
CA MET A 1 -16.65 -17.22 -44.67
C MET A 1 -16.59 -17.33 -43.14
N ASN A 2 -17.10 -18.41 -42.53
CA ASN A 2 -17.02 -18.60 -41.08
C ASN A 2 -16.42 -19.97 -40.78
N SER A 3 -15.10 -20.01 -40.58
CA SER A 3 -14.38 -21.23 -40.21
C SER A 3 -14.28 -21.36 -38.69
N ARG A 4 -14.79 -22.50 -38.26
CA ARG A 4 -14.87 -23.09 -36.92
C ARG A 4 -13.51 -23.67 -36.51
N ALA A 5 -13.01 -23.37 -35.30
CA ALA A 5 -12.06 -24.24 -34.58
C ALA A 5 -11.92 -23.89 -33.08
N LYS A 6 -12.42 -24.79 -32.23
CA LYS A 6 -11.96 -25.19 -30.89
C LYS A 6 -11.99 -26.73 -30.90
N PRO A 7 -11.38 -27.49 -29.96
CA PRO A 7 -10.34 -27.19 -28.96
C PRO A 7 -9.20 -28.25 -28.99
N ALA A 8 -8.10 -28.04 -28.24
CA ALA A 8 -7.20 -29.14 -27.87
C ALA A 8 -6.42 -28.83 -26.58
N THR A 9 -6.87 -29.44 -25.48
CA THR A 9 -6.02 -29.86 -24.34
C THR A 9 -5.23 -31.10 -24.78
N PRO A 10 -4.09 -31.45 -24.15
CA PRO A 10 -4.09 -32.62 -23.25
C PRO A 10 -3.06 -32.44 -22.07
N PRO A 11 -2.66 -33.48 -21.29
CA PRO A 11 -3.03 -33.58 -19.87
C PRO A 11 -1.84 -33.87 -18.92
N VAL A 12 -2.18 -34.16 -17.65
CA VAL A 12 -1.38 -34.87 -16.62
C VAL A 12 -0.37 -33.98 -15.85
N GLY A 13 -0.34 -33.90 -14.52
CA GLY A 13 -0.66 -34.94 -13.55
C GLY A 13 -1.12 -34.45 -12.18
N LYS A 14 -1.83 -35.37 -11.51
CA LYS A 14 -2.29 -35.28 -10.12
C LYS A 14 -1.10 -35.49 -9.19
N ALA A 15 -0.99 -34.67 -8.15
CA ALA A 15 -0.57 -35.11 -6.82
C ALA A 15 -1.06 -34.08 -5.81
N GLN A 16 -2.20 -34.37 -5.19
CA GLN A 16 -2.45 -33.92 -3.83
C GLN A 16 -1.41 -34.57 -2.91
N VAL A 17 -1.10 -33.95 -1.77
CA VAL A 17 -1.10 -34.60 -0.44
C VAL A 17 -0.64 -33.60 0.62
N THR A 18 -1.56 -33.39 1.57
CA THR A 18 -1.41 -33.13 3.01
C THR A 18 -0.88 -31.78 3.53
N ALA A 19 -1.81 -31.07 4.16
CA ALA A 19 -1.59 -30.33 5.40
C ALA A 19 -0.86 -31.15 6.47
N PRO A 20 -0.21 -30.47 7.42
CA PRO A 20 -0.43 -30.82 8.82
C PRO A 20 -0.88 -29.61 9.64
N ALA A 21 -1.69 -29.94 10.65
CA ALA A 21 -2.37 -29.04 11.55
C ALA A 21 -1.49 -28.51 12.71
N LYS A 22 -1.99 -27.40 13.27
CA LYS A 22 -1.92 -26.94 14.69
C LYS A 22 -0.55 -26.41 15.22
N PRO A 23 -0.52 -25.63 16.33
CA PRO A 23 -1.63 -25.07 17.12
C PRO A 23 -1.51 -23.57 17.48
N ALA A 24 -2.61 -23.08 18.03
CA ALA A 24 -2.74 -21.82 18.74
C ALA A 24 -1.88 -21.72 20.01
N SER A 25 -1.55 -20.46 20.34
CA SER A 25 -1.40 -19.84 21.66
C SER A 25 -0.49 -20.50 22.71
N ALA A 26 0.58 -19.81 23.10
CA ALA A 26 0.83 -19.42 24.49
C ALA A 26 2.06 -18.52 24.61
N ALA A 27 1.96 -17.58 25.56
CA ALA A 27 2.96 -16.61 25.96
C ALA A 27 4.27 -17.23 26.46
N ALA A 28 5.37 -16.50 26.28
CA ALA A 28 6.39 -16.30 27.32
C ALA A 28 7.36 -15.18 26.93
N ARG A 29 7.71 -14.37 27.92
CA ARG A 29 8.66 -13.25 27.90
C ARG A 29 10.11 -13.74 27.83
N ALA A 30 10.99 -12.91 27.25
CA ALA A 30 12.22 -12.36 27.87
C ALA A 30 13.42 -12.25 26.90
N ASP A 31 14.06 -11.08 26.99
CA ASP A 31 15.47 -10.74 26.78
C ASP A 31 16.17 -10.88 25.42
N ALA A 32 16.45 -9.69 24.86
CA ALA A 32 17.77 -9.19 24.43
C ALA A 32 18.75 -10.17 23.77
N ALA A 33 18.94 -10.00 22.46
CA ALA A 33 20.14 -9.37 21.88
C ALA A 33 20.19 -9.63 20.37
N THR A 34 20.37 -8.53 19.63
CA THR A 34 21.11 -8.39 18.38
C THR A 34 21.36 -9.65 17.56
N ASP A 35 20.69 -9.78 16.42
CA ASP A 35 21.42 -10.05 15.18
C ASP A 35 20.69 -9.52 13.96
N ALA A 36 21.49 -9.05 13.02
CA ALA A 36 21.10 -8.24 11.90
C ALA A 36 20.35 -9.05 10.85
N ASP A 37 19.17 -8.60 10.46
CA ASP A 37 18.63 -8.90 9.13
C ASP A 37 17.95 -7.64 8.56
N ALA A 38 18.79 -6.67 8.22
CA ALA A 38 18.37 -5.56 7.38
C ALA A 38 18.19 -6.11 5.96
N PRO A 39 16.99 -6.08 5.35
CA PRO A 39 16.85 -6.50 3.97
C PRO A 39 17.71 -5.56 3.12
N ALA A 40 18.71 -6.14 2.45
CA ALA A 40 19.62 -5.44 1.57
C ALA A 40 18.80 -4.58 0.61
N ARG A 41 18.86 -3.24 0.80
CA ARG A 41 18.19 -2.31 -0.10
C ARG A 41 18.85 -2.41 -1.45
N THR A 42 18.27 -3.23 -2.33
CA THR A 42 18.62 -3.27 -3.74
C THR A 42 18.26 -1.91 -4.30
N ARG A 43 19.23 -0.98 -4.33
CA ARG A 43 19.09 0.28 -5.05
C ARG A 43 19.13 -0.04 -6.52
N THR A 44 18.00 -0.50 -7.05
CA THR A 44 17.80 -0.52 -8.50
C THR A 44 17.83 0.94 -8.93
N ASN A 45 18.90 1.33 -9.63
CA ASN A 45 19.02 2.61 -10.30
C ASN A 45 17.82 2.72 -11.25
N ASN A 46 16.76 3.39 -10.79
CA ASN A 46 15.53 3.56 -11.54
C ASN A 46 15.79 4.68 -12.54
N TYR A 47 16.53 4.34 -13.60
CA TYR A 47 16.60 5.11 -14.83
C TYR A 47 15.21 5.63 -15.09
N PHE A 48 15.06 6.97 -15.01
CA PHE A 48 13.84 7.71 -15.20
C PHE A 48 12.98 7.00 -16.24
N ARG A 49 11.98 6.23 -15.76
CA ARG A 49 11.10 5.39 -16.59
C ARG A 49 10.37 6.35 -17.53
N LYS A 50 10.97 6.57 -18.69
CA LYS A 50 10.53 7.50 -19.71
C LYS A 50 9.29 6.89 -20.34
N LYS A 51 8.14 7.35 -19.87
CA LYS A 51 6.73 7.13 -20.28
C LYS A 51 5.85 6.71 -19.10
N ARG A 52 5.64 7.66 -18.17
CA ARG A 52 4.37 7.74 -17.44
C ARG A 52 3.61 8.91 -18.05
N THR A 53 2.36 8.68 -18.44
CA THR A 53 1.46 9.78 -18.81
C THR A 53 1.50 10.80 -17.68
N PRO A 54 1.78 12.08 -17.97
CA PRO A 54 1.74 13.11 -16.94
C PRO A 54 0.40 13.05 -16.23
N LEU A 55 0.44 13.11 -14.90
CA LEU A 55 -0.75 13.13 -14.08
C LEU A 55 -1.57 14.37 -14.44
N ALA A 56 -2.90 14.27 -14.47
CA ALA A 56 -3.75 15.43 -14.75
C ALA A 56 -3.45 16.53 -13.71
N ARG A 57 -3.60 17.80 -14.10
CA ARG A 57 -3.20 18.93 -13.24
C ARG A 57 -3.88 18.87 -11.86
N ASP A 58 -5.16 18.51 -11.82
CA ASP A 58 -5.92 18.44 -10.56
C ASP A 58 -5.49 17.25 -9.70
N ASP A 59 -5.19 16.12 -10.31
CA ASP A 59 -4.67 14.94 -9.62
C ASP A 59 -3.28 15.23 -9.03
N ALA A 60 -2.41 15.91 -9.77
CA ALA A 60 -1.09 16.34 -9.29
C ALA A 60 -1.19 17.34 -8.15
N LYS A 61 -2.16 18.27 -8.21
CA LYS A 61 -2.45 19.19 -7.11
C LYS A 61 -2.89 18.44 -5.87
N ARG A 62 -3.87 17.53 -5.98
CA ARG A 62 -4.32 16.68 -4.86
C ARG A 62 -3.18 15.85 -4.28
N GLN A 63 -2.30 15.32 -5.13
CA GLN A 63 -1.13 14.57 -4.69
C GLN A 63 -0.17 15.41 -3.85
N GLY A 64 0.11 16.65 -4.28
CA GLY A 64 0.93 17.59 -3.54
C GLY A 64 0.30 17.97 -2.20
N ASP A 65 -0.97 18.38 -2.25
CA ASP A 65 -1.72 18.83 -1.08
C ASP A 65 -1.82 17.73 -0.01
N ILE A 66 -2.11 16.48 -0.41
CA ILE A 66 -2.22 15.36 0.55
C ILE A 66 -0.86 14.94 1.10
N SER A 67 0.20 15.02 0.28
CA SER A 67 1.57 14.72 0.73
C SER A 67 2.05 15.74 1.74
N GLN A 68 1.78 17.02 1.49
CA GLN A 68 2.12 18.10 2.42
C GLN A 68 1.34 17.99 3.73
N LEU A 69 0.04 17.70 3.66
CA LEU A 69 -0.78 17.49 4.84
C LEU A 69 -0.24 16.33 5.70
N ALA A 70 -0.01 15.16 5.10
CA ALA A 70 0.54 14.00 5.82
C ALA A 70 1.90 14.31 6.45
N PHE A 71 2.79 14.99 5.73
CA PHE A 71 4.10 15.38 6.25
C PHE A 71 3.99 16.26 7.50
N LEU A 72 3.13 17.29 7.44
CA LEU A 72 2.94 18.22 8.55
C LEU A 72 2.27 17.55 9.75
N THR A 73 1.33 16.65 9.52
CA THR A 73 0.56 16.00 10.59
C THR A 73 1.33 14.86 11.27
N MET A 74 2.08 14.06 10.50
CA MET A 74 2.79 12.87 11.01
C MET A 74 4.23 13.16 11.45
N GLY A 75 4.69 14.41 11.32
CA GLY A 75 5.99 14.85 11.82
C GLY A 75 7.19 14.43 10.97
N GLY A 76 6.98 14.01 9.72
CA GLY A 76 8.10 13.69 8.84
C GLY A 76 7.75 12.92 7.58
N ARG A 77 8.77 12.75 6.74
CA ARG A 77 8.67 12.13 5.41
C ARG A 77 8.34 10.64 5.49
N ASP A 78 9.02 9.90 6.35
CA ASP A 78 8.94 8.44 6.32
C ASP A 78 7.56 7.96 6.80
N ALA A 79 7.04 8.52 7.91
CA ALA A 79 5.69 8.24 8.39
C ALA A 79 4.61 8.63 7.36
N ALA A 80 4.74 9.81 6.74
CA ALA A 80 3.81 10.25 5.70
C ALA A 80 3.83 9.33 4.46
N VAL A 81 5.02 8.95 4.00
CA VAL A 81 5.18 8.06 2.84
C VAL A 81 4.64 6.67 3.15
N GLU A 82 4.90 6.14 4.34
CA GLU A 82 4.38 4.85 4.79
C GLU A 82 2.85 4.86 4.81
N PHE A 83 2.24 5.83 5.48
CA PHE A 83 0.78 5.95 5.51
C PHE A 83 0.16 6.06 4.12
N LEU A 84 0.69 6.95 3.27
CA LEU A 84 0.09 7.22 1.96
C LEU A 84 0.21 6.03 0.99
N ASN A 85 1.27 5.24 1.11
CA ASN A 85 1.52 4.13 0.19
C ASN A 85 1.03 2.77 0.69
N SER A 86 0.77 2.64 1.99
CA SER A 86 0.27 1.41 2.62
C SER A 86 -1.22 1.23 2.36
N GLU A 87 -1.68 -0.02 2.45
CA GLU A 87 -3.11 -0.31 2.45
C GLU A 87 -3.73 0.18 3.76
N ASN A 88 -4.85 0.91 3.67
CA ASN A 88 -5.61 1.34 4.83
C ASN A 88 -7.03 0.79 4.74
N ALA A 89 -7.32 -0.20 5.59
CA ALA A 89 -8.63 -0.88 5.61
C ALA A 89 -9.80 0.07 5.94
N ALA A 90 -9.58 1.11 6.75
CA ALA A 90 -10.62 2.08 7.10
C ALA A 90 -11.00 2.98 5.91
N LEU A 91 -10.06 3.18 4.97
CA LEU A 91 -10.27 3.94 3.73
C LEU A 91 -10.63 3.04 2.55
N GLY A 92 -10.61 1.71 2.72
CA GLY A 92 -10.91 0.74 1.67
C GLY A 92 -9.83 0.64 0.59
N GLY A 93 -8.59 1.06 0.88
CA GLY A 93 -7.48 0.96 -0.06
C GLY A 93 -6.28 1.84 0.29
N ARG A 94 -5.41 2.05 -0.70
CA ARG A 94 -4.20 2.87 -0.57
C ARG A 94 -4.55 4.37 -0.55
N PRO A 95 -4.21 5.13 0.51
CA PRO A 95 -4.62 6.51 0.63
C PRO A 95 -4.17 7.41 -0.52
N LEU A 96 -2.95 7.25 -1.05
CA LEU A 96 -2.47 8.04 -2.18
C LEU A 96 -3.27 7.80 -3.47
N ALA A 97 -3.69 6.55 -3.70
CA ALA A 97 -4.49 6.20 -4.88
C ALA A 97 -5.89 6.78 -4.77
N LEU A 98 -6.51 6.68 -3.59
CA LEU A 98 -7.84 7.24 -3.33
C LEU A 98 -7.86 8.78 -3.42
N ALA A 99 -6.86 9.43 -2.81
CA ALA A 99 -6.77 10.89 -2.80
C ALA A 99 -6.52 11.49 -4.19
N THR A 100 -5.89 10.75 -5.10
CA THR A 100 -5.63 11.25 -6.46
C THR A 100 -6.76 10.90 -7.44
N ALA A 101 -7.48 9.80 -7.21
CA ALA A 101 -8.55 9.33 -8.09
C ALA A 101 -9.78 10.25 -8.13
N SER A 102 -10.10 10.93 -7.02
CA SER A 102 -11.25 11.85 -6.96
C SER A 102 -11.12 12.91 -5.87
N ALA A 103 -11.91 13.98 -5.96
CA ALA A 103 -12.00 14.98 -4.91
C ALA A 103 -12.63 14.42 -3.62
N GLU A 104 -13.58 13.50 -3.73
CA GLU A 104 -14.19 12.85 -2.57
C GLU A 104 -13.18 11.96 -1.82
N GLY A 105 -12.39 11.17 -2.56
CA GLY A 105 -11.31 10.37 -1.98
C GLY A 105 -10.25 11.23 -1.32
N PHE A 106 -9.95 12.40 -1.88
CA PHE A 106 -9.07 13.37 -1.25
C PHE A 106 -9.60 13.84 0.10
N GLU A 107 -10.86 14.25 0.20
CA GLU A 107 -11.45 14.72 1.45
C GLU A 107 -11.53 13.62 2.51
N GLN A 108 -11.87 12.39 2.12
CA GLN A 108 -11.87 11.24 3.04
C GLN A 108 -10.48 11.00 3.65
N VAL A 109 -9.43 10.98 2.81
CA VAL A 109 -8.05 10.78 3.27
C VAL A 109 -7.58 11.97 4.10
N ALA A 110 -7.91 13.20 3.70
CA ALA A 110 -7.55 14.41 4.43
C ALA A 110 -8.20 14.46 5.82
N ALA A 111 -9.47 14.04 5.94
CA ALA A 111 -10.15 13.91 7.22
C ALA A 111 -9.47 12.87 8.12
N ALA A 112 -9.10 11.71 7.57
CA ALA A 112 -8.36 10.69 8.31
C ALA A 112 -7.00 11.20 8.81
N ILE A 113 -6.26 11.96 7.97
CA ILE A 113 -5.00 12.59 8.37
C ILE A 113 -5.22 13.59 9.50
N ARG A 114 -6.18 14.50 9.37
CA ARG A 114 -6.50 15.50 10.40
C ARG A 114 -6.91 14.86 11.73
N ALA A 115 -7.61 13.73 11.70
CA ALA A 115 -7.98 12.99 12.91
C ALA A 115 -6.77 12.39 13.65
N MET A 116 -5.65 12.16 12.95
CA MET A 116 -4.38 11.72 13.56
C MET A 116 -3.53 12.89 14.07
N ALA A 117 -3.95 14.14 13.88
CA ALA A 117 -3.17 15.29 14.33
C ALA A 117 -3.05 15.31 15.86
N PRO A 118 -1.83 15.46 16.41
CA PRO A 118 -1.65 15.58 17.85
C PRO A 118 -2.37 16.85 18.33
N GLY A 119 -3.42 16.67 19.15
CA GLY A 119 -4.27 17.76 19.65
C GLY A 119 -5.69 17.81 19.06
N ALA A 120 -6.03 16.95 18.10
CA ALA A 120 -7.41 16.77 17.63
C ALA A 120 -8.25 15.95 18.62
N THR A 121 -8.37 16.42 19.86
CA THR A 121 -9.44 15.96 20.76
C THR A 121 -10.73 16.64 20.33
N PRO A 122 -11.78 15.91 19.87
CA PRO A 122 -13.10 16.49 19.76
C PRO A 122 -13.55 16.85 21.18
N SER A 123 -13.59 18.16 21.47
CA SER A 123 -14.17 18.68 22.71
C SER A 123 -15.69 18.65 22.64
#